data_AF-A0A2H3DNA3-F1
#
_entry.id   AF-A0A2H3DNA3-F1
#
_cell.length_a   1.000
_cell.length_b   1.000
_cell.length_c   1.000
_cell.angle_alpha   90.00
_cell.angle_beta   90.00
_cell.angle_gamma   90.00
#
_symmetry.space_group_name_H-M   'P 1'
#
loop_
_entity.id
_entity.type
_entity.pdbx_description
1 polymer ?
#
loop_
_entity_poly.entity_id
_entity_poly.type
_entity_poly.pdbx_seq_one_letter_code
_entity_poly.pdbx_strand_id
1 'polypeptide(L)'
;DIYIETFGSPVSKELLTFLKHELMQKIWMLLLDPEFMHAYVHSIVIECADGILHHVYLCFCTYSADYPEKYVRVCHHCLQYS
;
A
#
# COMPACT_ATOMS: atom_id res chain seq x y z
N ASP A 1 7.36 -24.86 12.03
CA ASP A 1 7.89 -23.54 12.44
C ASP A 1 9.40 -23.48 12.25
N ILE A 2 9.86 -22.96 11.10
CA ILE A 2 11.28 -22.90 10.71
C ILE A 2 12.13 -22.17 11.78
N TYR A 3 11.56 -21.15 12.41
CA TYR A 3 12.25 -20.38 13.46
C TYR A 3 12.57 -21.22 14.70
N ILE A 4 11.65 -22.08 15.13
CA ILE A 4 11.82 -22.92 16.34
C ILE A 4 12.88 -24.00 16.07
N GLU A 5 12.91 -24.55 14.86
CA GLU A 5 13.94 -25.51 14.42
C GLU A 5 15.34 -24.88 14.38
N THR A 6 15.43 -23.57 14.11
CA THR A 6 16.72 -22.87 13.96
C THR A 6 17.25 -22.29 15.28
N PHE A 7 16.36 -21.77 16.13
CA PHE A 7 16.75 -20.99 17.33
C PHE A 7 16.36 -21.66 18.66
N GLY A 8 15.66 -22.81 18.63
CA GLY A 8 15.34 -23.61 19.82
C GLY A 8 14.42 -22.92 20.85
N SER A 9 13.95 -21.71 20.56
CA SER A 9 13.08 -20.92 21.44
C SER A 9 11.90 -20.33 20.65
N PRO A 10 10.70 -20.26 21.25
CA PRO A 10 9.56 -19.64 20.61
C PRO A 10 9.79 -18.12 20.46
N VAL A 11 9.37 -17.56 19.32
CA VAL A 11 9.45 -16.13 19.09
C VAL A 11 8.53 -15.39 20.07
N SER A 12 9.03 -14.36 20.74
CA SER A 12 8.17 -13.46 21.54
C SER A 12 7.14 -12.79 20.63
N LYS A 13 5.90 -12.65 21.12
CA LYS A 13 4.82 -11.96 20.40
C LYS A 13 5.18 -10.53 20.01
N GLU A 14 5.98 -9.86 20.84
CA GLU A 14 6.47 -8.50 20.59
C GLU A 14 7.43 -8.47 19.40
N LEU A 15 8.37 -9.42 19.33
CA LEU A 15 9.31 -9.54 18.22
C LEU A 15 8.58 -9.85 16.91
N LEU A 16 7.59 -10.74 16.93
CA LEU A 16 6.77 -11.03 15.75
C LEU A 16 6.03 -9.79 15.25
N THR A 17 5.46 -9.01 16.17
CA THR A 17 4.75 -7.77 15.81
C THR A 17 5.69 -6.77 15.17
N PHE A 18 6.88 -6.59 15.75
CA PHE A 18 7.91 -5.71 15.22
C PHE A 18 8.37 -6.14 13.81
N LEU A 19 8.71 -7.42 13.63
CA LEU A 19 9.15 -7.96 12.34
C LEU A 19 8.08 -7.83 11.25
N LYS A 20 6.81 -8.06 11.60
CA LYS A 20 5.69 -7.86 10.65
C LYS A 20 5.54 -6.40 10.25
N HIS A 21 5.71 -5.47 11.19
CA HIS A 21 5.67 -4.04 10.90
C HIS A 21 6.82 -3.64 9.97
N GLU A 22 8.06 -4.05 10.29
CA GLU A 22 9.23 -3.78 9.45
C GLU A 22 9.09 -4.39 8.05
N LEU A 23 8.59 -5.62 7.94
CA LEU A 23 8.34 -6.27 6.66
C LEU A 23 7.36 -5.45 5.82
N MET A 24 6.25 -5.02 6.40
CA MET A 24 5.28 -4.18 5.70
C MET A 24 5.89 -2.84 5.30
N GLN A 25 6.65 -2.17 6.17
CA GLN A 25 7.36 -0.93 5.85
C GLN A 25 8.32 -1.11 4.66
N LYS A 26 9.06 -2.22 4.63
CA LYS A 26 9.97 -2.54 3.51
C LYS A 26 9.21 -2.79 2.22
N ILE A 27 8.07 -3.48 2.27
CA ILE A 27 7.19 -3.68 1.12
C ILE A 27 6.64 -2.33 0.62
N TRP A 28 6.22 -1.44 1.52
CA TRP A 28 5.77 -0.10 1.15
C TRP A 28 6.87 0.71 0.47
N MET A 29 8.11 0.65 0.96
CA MET A 29 9.24 1.32 0.32
C MET A 29 9.55 0.76 -1.08
N LEU A 30 9.35 -0.54 -1.31
CA LEU A 30 9.51 -1.13 -2.65
C LEU A 30 8.35 -0.77 -3.59
N LEU A 31 7.14 -0.64 -3.05
CA LEU A 31 5.94 -0.30 -3.82
C LEU A 31 5.92 1.20 -4.19
N LEU A 32 6.35 2.06 -3.28
CA LEU A 32 6.41 3.52 -3.42
C LEU A 32 7.75 3.97 -4.01
N ASP A 33 8.14 3.35 -5.13
CA ASP A 33 9.33 3.72 -5.87
C ASP A 33 9.25 5.17 -6.39
N PRO A 34 10.37 5.90 -6.57
CA PRO A 34 10.35 7.25 -7.12
C PRO A 34 9.62 7.38 -8.47
N GLU A 35 9.73 6.39 -9.36
CA GLU A 35 8.99 6.39 -10.63
C GLU A 35 7.47 6.31 -10.39
N PHE A 36 7.07 5.47 -9.43
CA PHE A 36 5.70 5.35 -9.02
C PHE A 36 5.16 6.64 -8.38
N MET A 37 5.95 7.28 -7.53
CA MET A 37 5.59 8.56 -6.90
C MET A 37 5.48 9.69 -7.93
N HIS A 38 6.35 9.70 -8.93
CA HIS A 38 6.25 10.64 -10.05
C HIS A 38 4.95 10.42 -10.84
N ALA A 39 4.65 9.18 -11.18
CA ALA A 39 3.40 8.79 -11.85
C ALA A 39 2.14 9.11 -11.02
N TYR A 40 2.22 8.99 -9.69
CA TYR A 40 1.15 9.36 -8.77
C TYR A 40 0.85 10.87 -8.78
N VAL A 41 1.89 11.71 -8.79
CA VAL A 41 1.76 13.18 -8.82
C VAL A 41 1.33 13.66 -10.22
N HIS A 42 1.85 13.05 -11.28
CA HIS A 42 1.68 13.53 -12.65
C HIS A 42 0.59 12.83 -13.45
N SER A 43 -0.11 11.85 -12.85
CA SER A 43 -1.09 10.94 -13.49
C SER A 43 -0.50 10.07 -14.60
N ILE A 44 -1.02 8.85 -14.75
CA ILE A 44 -0.60 7.93 -15.81
C ILE A 44 -1.64 7.99 -16.93
N VAL A 45 -1.19 8.21 -18.16
CA VAL A 45 -2.07 8.14 -19.33
C VAL A 45 -2.17 6.67 -19.77
N ILE A 46 -3.37 6.11 -19.75
CA ILE A 46 -3.64 4.74 -20.16
C ILE A 46 -4.69 4.78 -21.27
N GLU A 47 -4.46 4.02 -22.34
CA GLU A 47 -5.47 3.78 -23.36
C GLU A 47 -6.45 2.73 -22.82
N CYS A 48 -7.68 3.15 -22.55
CA CYS A 48 -8.73 2.25 -22.10
C CYS A 48 -9.25 1.41 -23.27
N ALA A 49 -9.99 0.33 -22.96
CA ALA A 49 -10.47 -0.64 -23.96
C ALA A 49 -11.41 -0.03 -25.02
N ASP A 50 -11.94 1.15 -24.74
CA ASP A 50 -12.75 2.01 -25.62
C ASP A 50 -11.91 2.86 -26.60
N GLY A 51 -10.58 2.77 -26.58
CA GLY A 51 -9.67 3.49 -27.47
C GLY A 51 -9.48 4.97 -27.09
N ILE A 52 -9.94 5.36 -25.90
CA ILE A 52 -9.80 6.71 -25.35
C ILE A 52 -8.65 6.72 -24.35
N LEU A 53 -7.82 7.76 -24.43
CA LEU A 53 -6.76 8.01 -23.45
C LEU A 53 -7.36 8.64 -22.19
N HIS A 54 -7.22 7.97 -21.06
CA HIS A 54 -7.62 8.49 -19.76
C HIS A 54 -6.42 8.73 -18.86
N HIS A 55 -6.46 9.84 -18.13
CA HIS A 55 -5.55 10.12 -17.04
C HIS A 55 -6.02 9.35 -15.80
N VAL A 56 -5.31 8.27 -15.49
CA VAL A 56 -5.58 7.45 -14.31
C VAL A 56 -4.72 7.97 -13.17
N TYR A 57 -5.40 8.41 -12.11
CA TYR A 57 -4.78 8.71 -10.83
C TYR A 57 -4.85 7.44 -9.98
N LEU A 58 -3.69 6.93 -9.55
CA LEU A 58 -3.68 5.81 -8.62
C LEU A 58 -4.28 6.25 -7.29
N CYS A 59 -5.32 5.55 -6.82
CA CYS A 59 -5.89 5.76 -5.49
C CYS A 59 -5.39 4.69 -4.55
N PHE A 60 -4.65 5.08 -3.51
CA PHE A 60 -4.28 4.15 -2.44
C PHE A 60 -5.43 3.99 -1.44
N CYS A 61 -5.87 2.75 -1.24
CA CYS A 61 -6.71 2.38 -0.12
C CYS A 61 -5.80 1.98 1.06
N THR A 62 -5.18 2.95 1.74
CA THR A 62 -4.47 2.64 2.98
C THR A 62 -5.50 2.38 4.08
N TYR A 63 -5.60 1.13 4.54
CA TYR A 63 -6.32 0.79 5.76
C TYR A 63 -5.50 1.33 6.95
N SER A 64 -5.69 2.61 7.26
CA SER A 64 -4.97 3.31 8.33
C SER A 64 -5.76 3.41 9.63
N ALA A 65 -6.91 2.74 9.73
CA ALA A 65 -7.80 2.83 10.88
C ALA A 65 -7.99 1.43 11.50
N ASP A 66 -7.71 1.29 12.79
CA ASP A 66 -7.92 0.10 13.62
C ASP A 66 -9.40 -0.34 13.76
N TYR A 67 -10.29 0.05 12.85
CA TYR A 67 -11.73 -0.23 12.89
C TYR A 67 -12.25 -0.73 11.54
N PRO A 68 -12.83 -1.94 11.49
CA PRO A 68 -13.31 -2.55 10.25
C PRO A 68 -14.51 -1.82 9.63
N GLU A 69 -15.25 -1.01 10.39
CA GLU A 69 -16.40 -0.25 9.86
C GLU A 69 -16.05 1.07 9.13
N LYS A 70 -14.79 1.54 9.16
CA LYS A 70 -14.41 2.84 8.60
C LYS A 70 -13.36 2.69 7.50
N TYR A 71 -13.84 2.44 6.28
CA TYR A 71 -13.04 2.65 5.08
C TYR A 71 -12.80 4.15 4.89
N VAL A 72 -11.60 4.63 5.23
CA VAL A 72 -11.18 6.00 4.94
C VAL A 72 -10.51 6.00 3.58
N ARG A 73 -11.23 6.47 2.56
CA ARG A 73 -10.62 6.87 1.29
C ARG A 73 -9.92 8.19 1.53
N VAL A 74 -8.60 8.18 1.72
CA VAL A 74 -7.82 9.42 1.75
C VAL A 74 -7.57 9.86 0.32
N CYS A 75 -8.45 10.71 -0.21
CA CYS A 75 -8.18 11.44 -1.44
C CYS A 75 -8.90 12.78 -1.43
N HIS A 76 -8.13 13.88 -1.33
CA HIS A 76 -8.66 15.24 -1.41
C HIS A 76 -9.00 15.66 -2.86
N HIS A 77 -8.59 14.88 -3.88
CA HIS A 77 -8.68 15.30 -5.29
C HIS A 77 -9.69 14.50 -6.15
N CYS A 78 -10.25 13.40 -5.63
CA CYS A 78 -11.15 12.53 -6.41
C CYS A 78 -12.63 13.01 -6.43
N LEU A 79 -12.98 14.11 -5.75
CA LEU A 79 -14.38 14.54 -5.59
C LEU A 79 -14.87 15.55 -6.64
N GLN A 80 -14.05 15.96 -7.63
CA GLN A 80 -14.47 17.01 -8.58
C GLN A 80 -14.99 16.51 -9.93
N TYR A 81 -15.02 15.20 -10.18
CA TYR A 81 -15.59 14.65 -11.41
C TYR A 81 -16.58 13.53 -11.07
N SER A 82 -17.76 13.93 -10.58
CA SER A 82 -19.00 13.15 -10.63
C SER A 82 -20.04 13.91 -11.42
#